data_AF-A0A6F9B297-F1
#
_entry.id   AF-A0A6F9B297-F1
#
_cell.length_a   1.000
_cell.length_b   1.000
_cell.length_c   1.000
_cell.angle_alpha   90.00
_cell.angle_beta   90.00
_cell.angle_gamma   90.00
#
_symmetry.space_group_name_H-M   'P 1'
#
loop_
_entity.id
_entity.type
_entity.pdbx_description
1 polymer ?
#
loop_
_entity_poly.entity_id
_entity_poly.type
_entity_poly.pdbx_seq_one_letter_code
_entity_poly.pdbx_strand_id
1 'polypeptide(L)'
;MDFRGDLVTVVVFVDRECRDPSRNHRAYRLAVAKLSPPYIPFMPLLLKDMTFIHEGNKNYTDKLVNFEKMRLIAKTVKIVRGCRSTPYVPSSPQKGLADRMFLEAPSIRVSTYSEQSLPLRNPSNIRHYVQNFE
;
A
#
# COMPACT_ATOMS: atom_id res chain seq x y z
N MET A 1 -17.82 22.56 6.42
CA MET A 1 -18.05 21.18 5.95
C MET A 1 -16.84 20.80 5.12
N ASP A 2 -15.82 20.21 5.73
CA ASP A 2 -14.55 19.89 5.06
C ASP A 2 -14.52 18.40 4.68
N PHE A 3 -14.86 18.11 3.42
CA PHE A 3 -14.84 16.76 2.83
C PHE A 3 -13.41 16.26 2.50
N ARG A 4 -12.35 17.01 2.82
CA ARG A 4 -10.97 16.65 2.47
C ARG A 4 -10.39 15.51 3.31
N GLY A 5 -10.92 15.22 4.50
CA GLY A 5 -10.34 14.24 5.43
C GLY A 5 -10.43 12.78 4.98
N ASP A 6 -11.51 12.37 4.33
CA ASP A 6 -11.73 10.97 3.95
C ASP A 6 -11.17 10.59 2.58
N LEU A 7 -11.06 11.54 1.65
CA LEU A 7 -10.49 11.28 0.33
C LEU A 7 -8.97 11.03 0.39
N VAL A 8 -8.23 11.76 1.23
CA VAL A 8 -6.75 11.74 1.18
C VAL A 8 -6.18 10.37 1.57
N THR A 9 -6.77 9.69 2.56
CA THR A 9 -6.34 8.33 2.95
C THR A 9 -6.63 7.32 1.84
N VAL A 10 -7.77 7.44 1.15
CA VAL A 10 -8.18 6.48 0.11
C VAL A 10 -7.42 6.71 -1.20
N VAL A 11 -7.18 7.98 -1.58
CA VAL A 11 -6.52 8.34 -2.86
C VAL A 11 -5.12 7.74 -2.96
N VAL A 12 -4.33 7.72 -1.88
CA VAL A 12 -2.96 7.16 -1.91
C VAL A 12 -2.94 5.65 -2.22
N PHE A 13 -3.95 4.90 -1.77
CA PHE A 13 -4.01 3.45 -2.01
C PHE A 13 -4.59 3.09 -3.37
N VAL A 14 -5.42 3.96 -3.93
CA VAL A 14 -6.15 3.74 -5.19
C VAL A 14 -5.37 4.29 -6.40
N ASP A 15 -4.49 5.26 -6.19
CA ASP A 15 -3.69 5.85 -7.27
C ASP A 15 -2.70 4.83 -7.87
N ARG A 16 -2.87 4.54 -9.16
CA ARG A 16 -2.10 3.53 -9.89
C ARG A 16 -0.63 3.95 -10.06
N GLU A 17 -0.34 5.25 -10.16
CA GLU A 17 1.04 5.75 -10.30
C GLU A 17 1.82 5.60 -8.99
N CYS A 18 1.16 5.82 -7.84
CA CYS A 18 1.77 5.60 -6.54
C CYS A 18 2.14 4.12 -6.31
N ARG A 19 1.44 3.18 -6.92
CA ARG A 19 1.74 1.74 -6.81
C ARG A 19 2.88 1.28 -7.74
N ASP A 20 3.36 2.11 -8.66
CA ASP A 20 4.45 1.76 -9.57
C ASP A 20 5.76 1.45 -8.79
N PRO A 21 6.34 0.23 -8.91
CA PRO A 21 7.58 -0.13 -8.24
C PRO A 21 8.83 0.57 -8.82
N SER A 22 8.71 1.21 -9.98
CA SER A 22 9.80 1.86 -10.70
C SER A 22 10.57 2.83 -9.81
N ARG A 23 11.90 2.79 -9.93
CA ARG A 23 12.84 3.64 -9.17
C ARG A 23 12.60 3.56 -7.66
N ASN A 24 12.27 2.38 -7.14
CA ASN A 24 11.99 2.14 -5.73
C ASN A 24 10.80 2.96 -5.20
N HIS A 25 9.68 2.89 -5.90
CA HIS A 25 8.43 3.59 -5.56
C HIS A 25 8.61 5.11 -5.46
N ARG A 26 9.34 5.71 -6.40
CA ARG A 26 9.66 7.15 -6.39
C ARG A 26 8.40 8.02 -6.37
N ALA A 27 7.37 7.67 -7.15
CA ALA A 27 6.12 8.41 -7.22
C ALA A 27 5.43 8.46 -5.84
N TYR A 28 5.26 7.31 -5.19
CA TYR A 28 4.74 7.25 -3.81
C TYR A 28 5.55 8.07 -2.82
N ARG A 29 6.89 7.97 -2.86
CA ARG A 29 7.76 8.73 -1.95
C ARG A 29 7.60 10.25 -2.12
N LEU A 30 7.43 10.72 -3.35
CA LEU A 30 7.18 12.13 -3.65
C LEU A 30 5.78 12.58 -3.23
N ALA A 31 4.77 11.72 -3.41
CA ALA A 31 3.41 11.99 -2.95
C ALA A 31 3.36 12.13 -1.42
N VAL A 32 3.93 11.16 -0.69
CA VAL A 32 3.96 11.16 0.78
C VAL A 32 4.71 12.35 1.36
N ALA A 33 5.74 12.86 0.68
CA ALA A 33 6.45 14.06 1.11
C ALA A 33 5.57 15.32 1.13
N LYS A 34 4.46 15.33 0.37
CA LYS A 34 3.51 16.45 0.29
C LYS A 34 2.25 16.23 1.13
N LEU A 35 2.05 15.02 1.66
CA LEU A 35 0.86 14.68 2.43
C LEU A 35 0.97 15.19 3.86
N SER A 36 -0.16 15.63 4.39
CA SER A 36 -0.32 15.88 5.83
C SER A 36 -1.05 14.70 6.47
N PRO A 37 -0.72 14.34 7.73
CA PRO A 37 -1.47 13.35 8.49
C PRO A 37 -2.94 13.74 8.68
N PRO A 38 -3.88 12.79 8.78
CA PRO A 38 -3.65 11.36 8.90
C PRO A 38 -3.63 10.66 7.52
N TYR A 39 -2.70 9.73 7.33
CA TYR A 39 -2.67 8.86 6.15
C TYR A 39 -2.08 7.51 6.51
N ILE A 40 -2.52 6.44 5.83
CA ILE A 40 -1.97 5.10 6.02
C ILE A 40 -0.78 4.93 5.06
N PRO A 41 0.41 4.55 5.53
CA PRO A 41 1.55 4.35 4.64
C PRO A 41 1.49 2.98 3.94
N PHE A 42 2.11 2.86 2.78
CA PHE A 42 2.39 1.59 2.12
C PHE A 42 3.44 0.80 2.93
N MET A 43 2.96 0.01 3.90
CA MET A 43 3.79 -0.73 4.85
C MET A 43 4.84 -1.65 4.20
N PRO A 44 4.55 -2.39 3.10
CA PRO A 44 5.56 -3.22 2.45
C PRO A 44 6.83 -2.46 2.05
N LEU A 45 6.72 -1.21 1.60
CA LEU A 45 7.87 -0.39 1.24
C LEU A 45 8.69 0.02 2.48
N LEU A 46 8.01 0.41 3.57
CA LEU A 46 8.70 0.79 4.81
C LEU A 46 9.41 -0.43 5.45
N LEU A 47 8.76 -1.59 5.42
CA LEU A 47 9.36 -2.85 5.88
C LEU A 47 10.56 -3.22 5.01
N LYS A 48 10.44 -3.10 3.68
CA LYS A 48 11.57 -3.28 2.77
C LYS A 48 12.73 -2.37 3.17
N ASP A 49 12.50 -1.07 3.32
CA ASP A 49 13.55 -0.11 3.71
C ASP A 49 14.20 -0.50 5.05
N MET A 50 13.42 -0.92 6.04
CA MET A 50 13.93 -1.39 7.34
C MET A 50 14.79 -2.64 7.22
N THR A 51 14.39 -3.63 6.42
CA THR A 51 15.16 -4.85 6.19
C THR A 51 16.50 -4.53 5.54
N PHE A 52 16.51 -3.68 4.49
CA PHE A 52 17.75 -3.26 3.83
C PHE A 52 18.71 -2.55 4.79
N ILE A 53 18.21 -1.68 5.68
CA ILE A 53 19.04 -1.03 6.69
C ILE A 53 19.58 -2.05 7.69
N HIS A 54 18.74 -2.98 8.13
CA HIS A 54 19.09 -3.96 9.16
C HIS A 54 20.18 -4.93 8.68
N GLU A 55 20.01 -5.50 7.49
CA GLU A 55 20.91 -6.47 6.89
C GLU A 55 22.17 -5.81 6.30
N GLY A 56 22.05 -4.62 5.72
CA GLY A 56 23.16 -3.92 5.07
C GLY A 56 24.13 -3.21 6.02
N ASN A 57 23.74 -2.98 7.29
CA ASN A 57 24.56 -2.22 8.24
C ASN A 57 24.74 -2.98 9.56
N LYS A 58 25.97 -3.06 10.07
CA LYS A 58 26.24 -3.63 11.41
C LYS A 58 25.76 -2.67 12.51
N ASN A 59 25.30 -3.22 13.64
CA ASN A 59 24.92 -2.42 14.81
C ASN A 59 26.13 -1.71 15.45
N TYR A 60 27.32 -2.29 15.31
CA TYR A 60 28.57 -1.77 15.83
C TYR A 60 29.63 -1.74 14.73
N THR A 61 30.45 -0.69 14.74
CA THR A 61 31.65 -0.52 13.91
C THR A 61 32.78 -0.19 14.87
N ASP A 62 33.89 -0.94 14.82
CA ASP A 62 35.06 -0.75 15.71
C ASP A 62 34.69 -0.72 17.21
N LYS A 63 33.76 -1.59 17.62
CA LYS A 63 33.20 -1.67 18.99
C LYS A 63 32.41 -0.44 19.44
N LEU A 64 32.19 0.54 18.57
CA LEU A 64 31.33 1.70 18.81
C LEU A 64 29.97 1.51 18.13
N VAL A 65 28.92 2.13 18.69
CA VAL A 65 27.57 2.09 18.13
C VAL A 65 27.57 2.76 16.75
N ASN A 66 26.95 2.11 15.77
CA ASN A 66 26.78 2.69 14.44
C ASN A 66 25.61 3.69 14.45
N PHE A 67 25.91 4.96 14.73
CA PHE A 67 24.92 6.03 14.72
C PHE A 67 24.28 6.26 13.36
N GLU A 68 24.97 5.94 12.26
CA GLU A 68 24.39 6.06 10.92
C GLU A 68 23.25 5.04 10.73
N LYS A 69 23.44 3.78 11.15
CA LYS A 69 22.36 2.78 11.19
C LYS A 69 21.19 3.26 12.05
N MET A 70 21.48 3.77 13.25
CA MET A 70 20.44 4.27 14.16
C MET A 70 19.65 5.43 13.54
N ARG A 71 20.33 6.35 12.85
CA ARG A 71 19.71 7.48 12.16
C ARG A 71 18.80 7.03 11.01
N LEU A 72 19.23 6.04 10.23
CA LEU A 72 18.43 5.46 9.15
C LEU A 72 17.17 4.78 9.69
N ILE A 73 17.29 3.97 10.74
CA ILE A 73 16.13 3.35 11.42
C ILE A 73 15.17 4.44 11.95
N ALA A 74 15.70 5.45 12.63
CA ALA A 74 14.90 6.54 13.18
C ALA A 74 14.13 7.30 12.09
N LYS A 75 14.69 7.46 10.89
CA LYS A 75 14.02 8.08 9.75
C LYS A 75 12.76 7.31 9.35
N THR A 76 12.83 5.98 9.27
CA THR A 76 11.66 5.15 8.93
C THR A 76 10.61 5.17 10.03
N VAL A 77 11.04 5.10 11.30
CA VAL A 77 10.12 5.20 12.45
C VAL A 77 9.41 6.54 12.50
N LYS A 78 10.10 7.65 12.18
CA LYS A 78 9.49 8.99 12.12
C LYS A 78 8.35 9.05 11.11
N ILE A 79 8.45 8.38 9.96
CA ILE A 79 7.36 8.31 8.97
C ILE A 79 6.12 7.66 9.60
N VAL A 80 6.28 6.49 10.22
CA VAL A 80 5.17 5.76 10.87
C VAL A 80 4.51 6.59 11.98
N ARG A 81 5.31 7.32 12.77
CA ARG A 81 4.79 8.22 13.81
C ARG A 81 4.09 9.44 13.23
N GLY A 82 4.61 10.00 12.14
CA GLY A 82 4.00 11.12 11.42
C GLY A 82 2.61 10.78 10.90
N CYS A 83 2.44 9.61 10.28
CA CYS A 83 1.14 9.13 9.76
C CYS A 83 -0.02 9.19 10.76
N ARG A 84 0.27 9.02 12.06
CA ARG A 84 -0.71 8.94 13.16
C ARG A 84 -0.72 10.16 14.08
N SER A 85 -0.02 11.24 13.73
CA SER A 85 0.11 12.40 14.62
C SER A 85 -1.21 13.17 14.77
N THR A 86 -2.15 12.99 13.85
CA THR A 86 -3.52 13.51 13.93
C THR A 86 -4.50 12.34 14.00
N PRO A 87 -5.52 12.40 14.87
CA PRO A 87 -6.55 11.37 14.93
C PRO A 87 -7.32 11.29 13.62
N TYR A 88 -7.55 10.08 13.12
CA TYR A 88 -8.50 9.87 12.04
C TYR A 88 -9.92 10.00 12.59
N VAL A 89 -10.69 10.97 12.07
CA VAL A 89 -12.10 11.18 12.42
C VAL A 89 -12.93 10.74 11.22
N PRO A 90 -13.53 9.53 11.24
CA PRO A 90 -14.38 9.07 10.15
C PRO A 90 -15.58 10.01 10.00
N SER A 91 -15.85 10.47 8.78
CA SER A 91 -16.97 11.41 8.55
C SER A 91 -18.36 10.77 8.67
N SER A 92 -18.43 9.43 8.75
CA SER A 92 -19.69 8.68 8.84
C SER A 92 -19.57 7.48 9.80
N PRO A 93 -20.64 7.09 10.51
CA PRO A 93 -20.65 5.89 11.35
C PRO A 93 -20.60 4.62 10.48
N GLN A 94 -19.43 4.03 10.30
CA GLN A 94 -19.26 2.73 9.61
C GLN A 94 -19.58 1.54 10.53
N LYS A 95 -20.66 1.62 11.33
CA LYS A 95 -21.09 0.50 12.17
C LYS A 95 -21.75 -0.56 11.30
N GLY A 96 -21.02 -1.63 10.99
CA GLY A 96 -21.52 -2.83 10.32
C GLY A 96 -20.70 -3.32 9.12
N LEU A 97 -19.79 -2.50 8.56
CA LEU A 97 -18.95 -2.93 7.43
C LEU A 97 -17.75 -3.78 7.90
N ALA A 98 -17.14 -3.42 9.03
CA ALA A 98 -15.95 -4.11 9.57
C ALA A 98 -16.24 -5.58 9.93
N ASP A 99 -17.39 -5.85 10.58
CA ASP A 99 -17.80 -7.22 10.92
C ASP A 99 -18.02 -8.09 9.68
N ARG A 100 -18.43 -7.49 8.54
CA ARG A 100 -18.64 -8.24 7.28
C ARG A 100 -17.35 -8.46 6.48
N MET A 101 -16.36 -7.57 6.61
CA MET A 101 -15.07 -7.74 5.90
C MET A 101 -14.19 -8.82 6.53
N PHE A 102 -14.30 -9.06 7.84
CA PHE A 102 -13.46 -10.05 8.54
C PHE A 102 -14.03 -11.47 8.53
N LEU A 103 -15.35 -11.65 8.31
CA LEU A 103 -15.98 -12.97 8.47
C LEU A 103 -16.02 -13.86 7.21
N GLU A 104 -15.79 -13.35 6.00
CA GLU A 104 -15.80 -14.20 4.78
C GLU A 104 -14.77 -13.78 3.73
N ALA A 105 -13.49 -13.99 4.02
CA ALA A 105 -12.53 -14.26 2.96
C ALA A 105 -12.07 -15.70 3.14
N PRO A 106 -12.67 -16.70 2.46
CA PRO A 106 -12.02 -18.00 2.36
C PRO A 106 -10.59 -17.76 1.85
N SER A 107 -9.61 -18.47 2.42
CA SER A 107 -8.21 -18.38 2.00
C SER A 107 -8.11 -18.86 0.55
N ILE A 108 -8.38 -17.96 -0.40
CA ILE A 108 -8.29 -18.20 -1.83
C ILE A 108 -6.81 -18.37 -2.13
N ARG A 109 -6.43 -19.58 -2.52
CA ARG A 109 -5.09 -19.84 -3.01
C ARG A 109 -4.92 -19.05 -4.31
N VAL A 110 -3.86 -18.25 -4.40
CA VAL A 110 -3.56 -17.44 -5.60
C VAL A 110 -3.56 -18.29 -6.89
N SER A 111 -3.24 -19.59 -6.79
CA SER A 111 -3.27 -20.54 -7.91
C SER A 111 -4.66 -20.77 -8.52
N THR A 112 -5.76 -20.55 -7.79
CA THR A 112 -7.12 -20.79 -8.30
C THR A 112 -7.70 -19.58 -9.04
N TYR A 113 -7.08 -18.41 -8.94
CA TYR A 113 -7.56 -17.19 -9.60
C TYR A 113 -7.54 -17.33 -11.13
N SER A 114 -6.49 -17.99 -11.65
CA SER A 114 -6.36 -18.30 -13.08
C SER A 114 -7.48 -19.24 -13.54
N GLU A 115 -7.70 -20.34 -12.81
CA GLU A 115 -8.71 -21.36 -13.12
C GLU A 115 -10.14 -20.79 -13.08
N GLN A 116 -10.44 -19.95 -12.09
CA GLN A 116 -11.75 -19.31 -11.93
C GLN A 116 -12.04 -18.20 -12.96
N SER A 117 -11.01 -17.70 -13.66
CA SER A 117 -11.17 -16.72 -14.73
C SER A 117 -11.49 -17.33 -16.10
N LEU A 118 -11.29 -18.64 -16.25
CA LEU A 118 -11.53 -19.37 -17.50
C LEU A 118 -13.01 -19.39 -17.96
N PRO A 119 -14.03 -19.51 -17.09
CA PRO A 119 -15.44 -19.54 -17.51
C PRO A 119 -15.92 -18.21 -18.13
N LEU A 120 -15.30 -17.09 -17.76
CA LEU A 120 -15.58 -15.76 -18.33
C LEU A 120 -14.96 -15.58 -19.73
N ARG A 121 -14.04 -16.46 -20.12
CA ARG A 121 -13.32 -16.42 -21.39
C ARG A 121 -13.93 -17.42 -22.38
N ASN A 122 -15.25 -17.37 -22.56
CA ASN A 122 -15.94 -18.23 -23.54
C ASN A 122 -15.53 -17.84 -24.98
N PRO A 123 -14.84 -18.73 -25.73
CA PRO A 123 -14.39 -18.44 -27.11
C PRO A 123 -15.56 -18.19 -28.09
N SER A 124 -16.79 -18.60 -27.75
CA SER A 124 -17.98 -18.31 -28.55
C SER A 124 -18.27 -16.81 -28.64
N ASN A 125 -18.01 -16.02 -27.58
CA ASN A 125 -18.25 -14.57 -27.58
C ASN A 125 -17.23 -13.80 -28.45
N ILE A 126 -16.03 -14.36 -28.65
CA ILE A 126 -14.97 -13.73 -29.44
C ILE A 126 -15.31 -13.80 -30.94
N ARG A 127 -15.90 -14.92 -31.41
CA ARG A 127 -16.32 -15.05 -32.82
C ARG A 127 -17.41 -14.04 -33.20
N HIS A 128 -18.35 -13.77 -32.29
CA HIS A 128 -19.39 -12.76 -32.51
C HIS A 128 -18.84 -11.33 -32.59
N TYR A 129 -17.73 -11.02 -31.92
CA TYR A 129 -17.08 -9.71 -32.02
C TYR A 129 -16.34 -9.51 -33.35
N VAL A 130 -15.73 -10.57 -33.89
CA VAL A 130 -14.95 -10.50 -35.14
C VAL A 130 -15.86 -10.46 -36.38
N GLN A 131 -17.04 -11.08 -36.32
CA GLN A 131 -17.97 -11.13 -37.45
C GLN A 131 -18.74 -9.81 -37.71
N ASN A 132 -18.68 -8.85 -36.79
CA ASN A 132 -19.30 -7.52 -36.94
C ASN A 132 -18.34 -6.46 -37.53
N PHE A 133 -17.16 -6.87 -38.01
CA PHE A 133 -16.14 -6.00 -38.60
C PHE A 133 -15.97 -6.16 -40.12
N GLU A 134 -16.90 -6.86 -40.78
CA GLU A 134 -17.11 -6.77 -42.23
C GLU A 134 -18.47 -6.17 -42.56
#